data_AF-A0A3D5VHJ7-F1
#
_entry.id   AF-A0A3D5VHJ7-F1
#
_cell.length_a   1.000
_cell.length_b   1.000
_cell.length_c   1.000
_cell.angle_alpha   90.00
_cell.angle_beta   90.00
_cell.angle_gamma   90.00
#
_symmetry.space_group_name_H-M   'P 1'
#
loop_
_entity.id
_entity.type
_entity.pdbx_description
1 polymer ?
#
loop_
_entity_poly.entity_id
_entity_poly.type
_entity_poly.pdbx_seq_one_letter_code
_entity_poly.pdbx_strand_id
1 'polypeptide(L)' 'MAGDDAREIKQLMRIVETVNSLEPQFEALNTDALAVKTGEFKERLSRGEKLDDLLPEAYALVREGAKRA' A
#
# COMPACT_ATOMS: atom_id res chain seq x y z
N MET A 1 -11.30 -8.59 29.33
CA MET A 1 -11.46 -7.97 28.00
C MET A 1 -10.06 -7.63 27.50
N ALA A 2 -9.46 -8.48 26.67
CA ALA A 2 -8.13 -8.26 26.06
C ALA A 2 -7.94 -9.18 24.83
N GLY A 3 -9.04 -9.50 24.12
CA GLY A 3 -9.06 -10.54 23.08
C GLY A 3 -9.34 -10.04 21.66
N ASP A 4 -9.89 -8.83 21.49
CA ASP A 4 -10.24 -8.27 20.19
C ASP A 4 -9.08 -7.46 19.61
N ASP A 5 -8.54 -6.53 20.40
CA ASP A 5 -7.43 -5.65 19.98
C ASP A 5 -6.21 -6.44 19.49
N ALA A 6 -5.85 -7.53 20.18
CA ALA A 6 -4.69 -8.35 19.81
C ALA A 6 -4.88 -9.06 18.45
N ARG A 7 -6.12 -9.42 18.09
CA ARG A 7 -6.42 -10.07 16.80
C ARG A 7 -6.38 -9.07 15.66
N GLU A 8 -6.93 -7.89 15.89
CA GLU A 8 -6.93 -6.78 14.92
C GLU A 8 -5.50 -6.29 14.65
N ILE A 9 -4.71 -6.08 15.71
CA ILE A 9 -3.27 -5.75 15.59
C ILE A 9 -2.55 -6.79 14.76
N LYS A 10 -2.79 -8.09 14.98
CA LYS A 10 -2.15 -9.15 14.21
C LYS A 10 -2.50 -9.11 12.72
N GLN A 11 -3.73 -8.73 12.37
CA GLN A 11 -4.14 -8.55 10.97
C GLN A 11 -3.45 -7.35 10.34
N LEU A 12 -3.40 -6.23 11.05
CA LEU A 12 -2.71 -5.01 10.59
C LEU A 12 -1.20 -5.26 10.41
N MET A 13 -0.56 -6.02 11.31
CA MET A 13 0.85 -6.36 11.18
C MET A 13 1.18 -7.12 9.89
N ARG A 14 0.28 -7.99 9.40
CA ARG A 14 0.46 -8.68 8.11
C ARG A 14 0.42 -7.71 6.93
N ILE A 15 -0.46 -6.72 6.99
CA ILE A 15 -0.53 -5.67 5.98
C ILE A 15 0.76 -4.84 6.01
N VAL A 16 1.24 -4.45 7.19
CA VAL A 16 2.50 -3.73 7.37
C VAL A 16 3.69 -4.51 6.81
N GLU A 17 3.78 -5.82 7.08
CA GLU A 17 4.82 -6.68 6.50
C GLU A 17 4.79 -6.66 4.97
N THR A 18 3.59 -6.72 4.39
CA THR A 18 3.39 -6.65 2.93
C THR A 18 3.84 -5.30 2.38
N VAL A 19 3.42 -4.19 3.01
CA VAL A 19 3.86 -2.83 2.64
C VAL A 19 5.38 -2.69 2.69
N ASN A 20 6.02 -3.20 3.74
CA ASN A 20 7.47 -3.13 3.90
C ASN A 20 8.20 -3.95 2.83
N SER A 21 7.64 -5.10 2.40
CA SER A 21 8.22 -5.88 1.30
C SER A 21 8.16 -5.18 -0.07
N LEU A 22 7.24 -4.22 -0.23
CA LEU A 22 7.09 -3.43 -1.45
C LEU A 22 8.01 -2.21 -1.48
N GLU A 23 8.55 -1.77 -0.33
CA GLU A 23 9.39 -0.57 -0.22
C GLU A 23 10.53 -0.52 -1.26
N PRO A 24 11.36 -1.57 -1.46
CA PRO A 24 12.45 -1.52 -2.45
C PRO A 24 11.95 -1.33 -3.89
N GLN A 25 10.74 -1.79 -4.20
CA GLN A 25 10.16 -1.66 -5.54
C GLN A 25 9.71 -0.22 -5.80
N PHE A 26 9.13 0.43 -4.78
CA PHE A 26 8.67 1.82 -4.88
C PHE A 26 9.84 2.82 -4.79
N GLU A 27 10.87 2.54 -3.99
CA GLU A 27 12.11 3.32 -3.96
C GLU A 27 12.78 3.40 -5.33
N ALA A 28 12.73 2.33 -6.12
CA ALA A 28 13.31 2.28 -7.46
C ALA A 28 12.53 3.11 -8.50
N LEU A 29 11.30 3.52 -8.22
CA LEU A 29 10.49 4.34 -9.14
C LEU A 29 10.96 5.79 -9.13
N ASN A 30 10.83 6.51 -10.25
CA ASN A 30 11.02 7.96 -10.27
C ASN A 30 9.68 8.70 -10.02
N THR A 31 9.71 10.02 -9.89
CA THR A 31 8.52 10.84 -9.57
C THR A 31 7.39 10.64 -10.59
N ASP A 32 7.71 10.58 -11.88
CA ASP A 32 6.71 10.38 -12.94
C ASP A 32 6.06 8.99 -12.82
N ALA A 33 6.85 7.95 -12.54
CA ALA A 33 6.34 6.60 -12.34
C ALA A 33 5.45 6.49 -11.09
N LEU A 34 5.77 7.20 -10.00
CA LEU A 34 4.89 7.28 -8.82
C LEU A 34 3.55 7.94 -9.16
N ALA A 35 3.55 8.99 -10.00
CA ALA A 35 2.31 9.63 -10.45
C ALA A 35 1.45 8.68 -11.31
N VAL A 36 2.07 7.90 -12.20
CA VAL A 36 1.39 6.91 -13.05
C VAL A 36 0.70 5.82 -12.23
N LYS A 37 1.30 5.37 -11.12
CA LYS A 37 0.70 4.34 -10.23
C LYS A 37 -0.69 4.69 -9.74
N THR A 38 -0.97 5.97 -9.49
CA THR A 38 -2.31 6.42 -9.09
C THR A 38 -3.35 6.17 -10.19
N GLY A 39 -2.96 6.31 -11.46
CA GLY A 39 -3.81 5.98 -12.61
C GLY A 39 -4.09 4.48 -12.68
N GLU A 40 -3.04 3.66 -12.53
CA GLU A 40 -3.15 2.19 -12.52
C GLU A 40 -4.11 1.69 -11.43
N PHE A 41 -4.02 2.24 -10.21
CA PHE A 41 -4.91 1.87 -9.11
C PHE A 41 -6.38 2.21 -9.41
N LYS A 42 -6.65 3.37 -10.00
CA LYS A 42 -8.02 3.76 -10.40
C LYS A 42 -8.58 2.85 -11.48
N GLU A 43 -7.74 2.44 -12.43
CA GLU A 43 -8.14 1.51 -13.48
C GLU A 43 -8.41 0.11 -12.93
N ARG A 44 -7.57 -0.37 -12.01
CA ARG A 44 -7.77 -1.64 -11.30
C ARG A 44 -9.09 -1.66 -10.53
N LEU A 45 -9.40 -0.58 -9.81
CA LEU A 45 -10.70 -0.41 -9.13
C LEU A 45 -11.88 -0.44 -10.11
N SER A 46 -11.76 0.23 -11.27
CA SER A 46 -12.85 0.24 -12.25
C SER A 46 -13.08 -1.13 -12.90
N ARG A 47 -12.07 -1.99 -12.92
CA ARG A 47 -12.14 -3.40 -13.36
C ARG A 47 -12.68 -4.35 -12.29
N GLY A 48 -12.99 -3.86 -11.09
CA GLY A 48 -13.62 -4.62 -10.01
C GLY A 48 -12.66 -5.19 -8.96
N GLU A 49 -11.40 -4.77 -8.97
CA GLU A 49 -10.47 -5.08 -7.87
C GLU A 49 -10.93 -4.40 -6.57
N LYS A 50 -10.74 -5.07 -5.42
CA LYS A 50 -11.18 -4.52 -4.13
C LYS A 50 -10.17 -3.52 -3.60
N LEU A 51 -10.67 -2.55 -2.84
CA LEU A 51 -9.81 -1.57 -2.18
C LEU A 51 -8.79 -2.22 -1.23
N ASP A 52 -9.20 -3.30 -0.54
CA ASP A 52 -8.33 -4.06 0.37
C ASP A 52 -7.14 -4.71 -0.35
N ASP A 53 -7.32 -5.12 -1.62
CA ASP A 53 -6.26 -5.74 -2.43
C ASP A 53 -5.21 -4.69 -2.85
N LEU A 54 -5.64 -3.43 -3.05
CA LEU A 54 -4.77 -2.31 -3.40
C LEU A 54 -4.09 -1.67 -2.18
N LEU A 55 -4.62 -1.89 -0.98
CA LEU A 55 -4.20 -1.21 0.25
C LEU A 55 -2.67 -1.28 0.46
N PRO A 56 -1.98 -2.43 0.33
CA PRO A 56 -0.54 -2.48 0.56
C PRO A 56 0.28 -1.66 -0.45
N GLU A 57 -0.06 -1.74 -1.74
CA GLU A 57 0.61 -0.99 -2.80
C GLU A 57 0.35 0.52 -2.69
N ALA A 58 -0.88 0.91 -2.35
CA ALA A 58 -1.25 2.30 -2.15
C ALA A 58 -0.50 2.91 -0.94
N TYR A 59 -0.35 2.17 0.16
CA TYR A 59 0.42 2.62 1.32
C TYR A 59 1.92 2.72 1.01
N ALA A 60 2.48 1.78 0.24
CA ALA A 60 3.87 1.85 -0.21
C ALA A 60 4.10 3.09 -1.10
N LEU A 61 3.18 3.40 -2.02
CA LEU A 61 3.21 4.59 -2.86
C LEU A 61 3.21 5.88 -2.02
N VAL A 62 2.28 6.01 -1.07
CA VAL A 62 2.17 7.20 -0.21
C VAL A 62 3.40 7.37 0.68
N ARG A 63 3.93 6.28 1.23
CA ARG A 63 5.15 6.30 2.05
C ARG A 63 6.34 6.82 1.26
N GLU A 64 6.52 6.35 0.03
CA GLU A 64 7.61 6.82 -0.84
C GLU A 64 7.41 8.27 -1.27
N GLY A 65 6.18 8.68 -1.59
CA GLY A 65 5.84 10.08 -1.87
C GLY A 65 6.16 11.01 -0.69
N ALA A 66 5.84 10.59 0.53
CA ALA A 66 6.15 11.34 1.75
C ALA A 66 7.66 11.41 2.05
N LYS A 67 8.42 10.35 1.73
CA LYS A 67 9.88 10.29 1.91
C LYS A 67 10.64 11.27 0.99
N ARG A 68 10.06 11.63 -0.16
CA ARG A 68 10.66 12.50 -1.18
C ARG A 68 10.25 13.97 -1.09
N ALA A 69 9.19 14.28 -0.36
CA ALA A 69 8.67 15.64 -0.15
C ALA A 69 9.60 16.48 0.74
#